data_AF-A0A3M5MMM7-F1
#
_entry.id   AF-A0A3M5MMM7-F1
#
_cell.length_a   1.000
_cell.length_b   1.000
_cell.length_c   1.000
_cell.angle_alpha   90.00
_cell.angle_beta   90.00
_cell.angle_gamma   90.00
#
_symmetry.space_group_name_H-M   'P 1'
#
loop_
_entity.id
_entity.type
_entity.pdbx_description
1 polymer ?
#
loop_
_entity_poly.entity_id
_entity_poly.type
_entity_poly.pdbx_seq_one_letter_code
_entity_poly.pdbx_strand_id
1 'polypeptide(L)'
;MSFVRAGLPLGVLLRRALIDLDREAHHYGISIVRDRGIDTVALEAIIEAHGAQNIVFVDGWTGKGAISGEIRRSLAGDTRFPEDPRLVVLADPCGSAWLAASAEDWVIPSGILGATVSGLVSRSIWPTDGGLHGCVVYEHLQAHDVTRGFIEQIDIQRRQKECALTLAPWTPQQRSELKAGASRVIGALAERFDVNNLNRVKPGIAEATRAVMRRVPDHVLVRNLADSDVQLLLHLTEKAGIPVEEVGDVLGPYRAVTIIRSLG
;
A
#
# COMPACT_ATOMS: atom_id res chain seq x y z
N MET A 1 -0.14 5.09 13.11
CA MET A 1 -0.64 3.70 13.03
C MET A 1 -0.43 3.19 11.62
N SER A 2 0.17 2.03 11.42
CA SER A 2 0.36 1.46 10.08
C SER A 2 -0.60 0.31 9.82
N PHE A 3 -1.08 0.16 8.58
CA PHE A 3 -1.99 -0.93 8.27
C PHE A 3 -1.30 -2.29 8.21
N VAL A 4 -1.92 -3.24 8.91
CA VAL A 4 -1.46 -4.62 8.86
C VAL A 4 -1.75 -5.16 7.46
N ARG A 5 -0.77 -5.68 6.73
CA ARG A 5 0.58 -6.02 7.21
C ARG A 5 1.71 -5.31 6.51
N ALA A 6 1.51 -4.97 5.24
CA ALA A 6 2.56 -4.40 4.39
C ALA A 6 3.07 -3.05 4.94
N GLY A 7 2.23 -2.32 5.68
CA GLY A 7 2.62 -1.06 6.32
C GLY A 7 3.48 -1.22 7.57
N LEU A 8 3.55 -2.41 8.20
CA LEU A 8 4.26 -2.59 9.47
C LEU A 8 5.75 -2.24 9.39
N PRO A 9 6.55 -2.77 8.44
CA PRO A 9 7.98 -2.45 8.38
C PRO A 9 8.22 -0.95 8.18
N LEU A 10 7.42 -0.31 7.34
CA LEU A 10 7.48 1.13 7.12
C LEU A 10 7.13 1.91 8.39
N GLY A 11 6.08 1.50 9.11
CA GLY A 11 5.68 2.15 10.35
C GLY A 11 6.78 2.10 11.42
N VAL A 12 7.50 0.98 11.52
CA VAL A 12 8.67 0.84 12.39
C VAL A 12 9.80 1.79 11.97
N LEU A 13 10.13 1.82 10.67
CA LEU A 13 11.17 2.70 10.13
C LEU A 13 10.85 4.18 10.32
N LEU A 14 9.59 4.57 10.07
CA LEU A 14 9.12 5.95 10.25
C LEU A 14 9.21 6.35 11.73
N ARG A 15 8.81 5.47 12.66
CA ARG A 15 8.96 5.73 14.10
C ARG A 15 10.42 5.97 14.46
N ARG A 16 11.34 5.12 13.99
CA ARG A 16 12.78 5.29 14.25
C ARG A 16 13.30 6.63 13.71
N ALA A 17 12.91 6.98 12.48
CA ALA A 17 13.30 8.26 11.88
C ALA A 17 12.75 9.47 12.66
N LEU A 18 11.52 9.41 13.17
CA LEU A 18 10.94 10.46 13.99
C LEU A 18 11.67 10.61 15.34
N ILE A 19 12.03 9.50 15.99
CA ILE A 19 12.80 9.51 17.24
C ILE A 19 14.19 10.11 17.03
N ASP A 20 14.87 9.80 15.92
CA ASP A 20 16.16 10.42 15.58
C ASP A 20 16.06 11.93 15.35
N LEU A 21 14.85 12.44 15.08
CA LEU A 21 14.55 13.87 14.93
C LEU A 21 13.99 14.47 16.23
N ASP A 22 14.24 13.82 17.38
CA ASP A 22 13.77 14.20 18.71
C ASP A 22 12.24 14.40 18.80
N ARG A 23 11.48 13.61 18.03
CA ARG A 23 10.01 13.59 18.09
C ARG A 23 9.53 12.42 18.94
N GLU A 24 8.61 12.72 19.86
CA GLU A 24 7.86 11.67 20.53
C GLU A 24 6.97 10.95 19.52
N ALA A 25 7.16 9.64 19.37
CA ALA A 25 6.44 8.83 18.41
C ALA A 25 6.09 7.44 18.97
N HIS A 26 4.80 7.12 18.92
CA HIS A 26 4.26 5.80 19.25
C HIS A 26 3.77 5.12 17.98
N HIS A 27 4.01 3.81 17.85
CA HIS A 27 3.62 3.05 16.65
C HIS A 27 2.76 1.85 17.02
N TYR A 28 1.66 1.73 16.30
CA TYR A 28 0.71 0.63 16.37
C TYR A 28 0.50 0.06 14.97
N GLY A 29 0.44 -1.27 14.88
CA GLY A 29 -0.18 -1.96 13.75
C GLY A 29 -1.69 -1.98 13.95
N ILE A 30 -2.46 -1.51 12.97
CA ILE A 30 -3.92 -1.52 13.03
C ILE A 30 -4.51 -2.29 11.85
N SER A 31 -5.57 -3.03 12.11
CA SER A 31 -6.28 -3.77 11.10
C SER A 31 -7.27 -2.87 10.35
N ILE A 32 -7.31 -3.02 9.03
CA ILE A 32 -8.39 -2.52 8.18
C ILE A 32 -8.76 -3.63 7.19
N VAL A 33 -10.05 -3.86 7.00
CA VAL A 33 -10.57 -4.85 6.06
C VAL A 33 -11.42 -4.12 5.03
N ARG A 34 -11.06 -4.27 3.75
CA ARG A 34 -11.79 -3.62 2.66
C ARG A 34 -13.26 -4.04 2.66
N ASP A 35 -14.14 -3.09 2.40
CA ASP A 35 -15.59 -3.25 2.34
C ASP A 35 -16.21 -3.66 3.70
N ARG A 36 -15.47 -3.49 4.81
CA ARG A 36 -15.88 -3.89 6.16
C ARG A 36 -15.52 -2.84 7.21
N GLY A 37 -14.30 -2.31 7.16
CA GLY A 37 -13.88 -1.17 7.96
C GLY A 37 -12.60 -1.38 8.75
N ILE A 38 -12.25 -0.35 9.52
CA ILE A 38 -11.13 -0.36 10.49
C ILE A 38 -11.52 -1.09 11.77
N ASP A 39 -10.53 -1.66 12.47
CA ASP A 39 -10.73 -2.18 13.83
C ASP A 39 -11.04 -1.03 14.79
N THR A 40 -12.33 -0.80 15.04
CA THR A 40 -12.80 0.30 15.89
C THR A 40 -12.45 0.07 17.35
N VAL A 41 -12.40 -1.17 17.82
CA VAL A 41 -12.03 -1.48 19.21
C VAL A 41 -10.57 -1.12 19.46
N ALA A 42 -9.67 -1.50 18.54
CA ALA A 42 -8.27 -1.09 18.61
C ALA A 42 -8.11 0.42 18.44
N LEU A 43 -8.89 1.04 17.55
CA LEU A 43 -8.85 2.48 17.31
C LEU A 43 -9.23 3.27 18.57
N GLU A 44 -10.32 2.90 19.25
CA GLU A 44 -10.75 3.57 20.49
C GLU A 44 -9.69 3.47 21.59
N ALA A 45 -9.07 2.29 21.77
CA ALA A 45 -7.99 2.13 22.75
C ALA A 45 -6.78 3.03 22.45
N ILE A 46 -6.45 3.22 21.16
CA ILE A 46 -5.36 4.12 20.75
C ILE A 46 -5.77 5.59 20.93
N ILE A 47 -7.04 5.94 20.66
CA ILE A 47 -7.57 7.29 20.89
C ILE A 47 -7.53 7.61 22.39
N GLU A 48 -7.90 6.69 23.27
CA GLU A 48 -7.85 6.89 24.72
C GLU A 48 -6.41 7.15 25.20
N ALA A 49 -5.44 6.42 24.64
CA ALA A 49 -4.03 6.56 25.03
C ALA A 49 -3.34 7.80 24.45
N HIS A 50 -3.70 8.25 23.24
CA HIS A 50 -2.92 9.25 22.49
C HIS A 50 -3.72 10.43 21.95
N GLY A 51 -5.05 10.37 21.96
CA GLY A 51 -5.94 11.36 21.33
C GLY A 51 -6.04 11.21 19.80
N ALA A 52 -7.26 11.33 19.26
CA ALA A 52 -7.52 11.18 17.82
C ALA A 52 -6.77 12.20 16.95
N GLN A 53 -6.61 13.43 17.44
CA GLN A 53 -5.88 14.51 16.77
C GLN A 53 -4.40 14.22 16.55
N ASN A 54 -3.83 13.21 17.22
CA ASN A 54 -2.44 12.80 17.08
C ASN A 54 -2.28 11.58 16.14
N ILE A 55 -3.38 11.03 15.64
CA ILE A 55 -3.35 9.83 14.80
C ILE A 55 -3.03 10.17 13.34
N VAL A 56 -1.95 9.56 12.85
CA VAL A 56 -1.58 9.52 11.43
C VAL A 56 -1.60 8.07 10.96
N PHE A 57 -2.28 7.80 9.85
CA PHE A 57 -2.34 6.48 9.22
C PHE A 57 -1.15 6.33 8.26
N VAL A 58 -0.57 5.13 8.19
CA VAL A 58 0.66 4.86 7.43
C VAL A 58 0.49 3.59 6.59
N ASP A 59 0.89 3.65 5.32
CA ASP A 59 1.02 2.46 4.45
C ASP A 59 2.18 2.61 3.47
N GLY A 60 2.58 1.52 2.81
CA GLY A 60 3.67 1.52 1.84
C GLY A 60 3.35 2.28 0.56
N TRP A 61 2.18 2.01 -0.04
CA TRP A 61 1.77 2.60 -1.31
C TRP A 61 0.26 2.72 -1.44
N THR A 62 -0.20 3.53 -2.39
CA THR A 62 -1.58 3.49 -2.88
C THR A 62 -1.62 3.57 -4.41
N GLY A 63 -2.15 2.53 -5.05
CA GLY A 63 -2.27 2.47 -6.51
C GLY A 63 -3.58 3.04 -7.06
N LYS A 64 -4.66 3.03 -6.27
CA LYS A 64 -5.99 3.52 -6.70
C LYS A 64 -6.87 4.05 -5.56
N GLY A 65 -6.26 4.42 -4.44
CA GLY A 65 -6.96 5.00 -3.29
C GLY A 65 -7.87 4.03 -2.52
N ALA A 66 -7.69 2.71 -2.67
CA ALA A 66 -8.55 1.72 -2.01
C ALA A 66 -8.54 1.85 -0.47
N ILE A 67 -7.35 1.98 0.12
CA ILE A 67 -7.19 2.17 1.57
C ILE A 67 -7.64 3.57 1.99
N SER A 68 -7.25 4.64 1.28
CA SER A 68 -7.76 6.00 1.56
C SER A 68 -9.29 6.05 1.60
N GLY A 69 -9.94 5.38 0.65
CA GLY A 69 -11.40 5.27 0.58
C GLY A 69 -11.98 4.47 1.74
N GLU A 70 -11.34 3.36 2.14
CA GLU A 70 -11.79 2.54 3.28
C GLU A 70 -11.66 3.30 4.60
N ILE A 71 -10.59 4.08 4.80
CA ILE A 71 -10.43 4.92 5.99
C ILE A 71 -11.53 5.97 6.03
N ARG A 72 -11.75 6.69 4.93
CA ARG A 72 -12.81 7.72 4.87
C ARG A 72 -14.19 7.13 5.16
N ARG A 73 -14.50 5.95 4.63
CA ARG A 73 -15.75 5.23 4.94
C ARG A 73 -15.83 4.83 6.40
N SER A 74 -14.75 4.27 6.96
CA SER A 74 -14.71 3.78 8.33
C SER A 74 -14.86 4.90 9.37
N LEU A 75 -14.35 6.09 9.06
CA LEU A 75 -14.38 7.26 9.95
C LEU A 75 -15.48 8.26 9.60
N ALA A 76 -16.37 7.92 8.66
CA ALA A 76 -17.42 8.82 8.22
C ALA A 76 -18.36 9.17 9.39
N GLY A 77 -18.51 10.48 9.66
CA GLY A 77 -19.34 10.99 10.76
C GLY A 77 -18.64 11.07 12.11
N ASP A 78 -17.41 10.57 12.25
CA ASP A 78 -16.61 10.76 13.45
C ASP A 78 -15.91 12.13 13.43
N THR A 79 -16.47 13.08 14.18
CA THR A 79 -15.99 14.47 14.24
C THR A 79 -14.61 14.62 14.88
N ARG A 80 -14.05 13.57 15.47
CA ARG A 80 -12.68 13.56 16.01
C ARG A 80 -11.63 13.50 14.90
N PHE A 81 -12.01 13.12 13.68
CA PHE A 81 -11.12 13.05 12.51
C PHE A 81 -11.50 14.08 11.45
N PRO A 82 -10.53 14.56 10.64
CA PRO A 82 -10.82 15.38 9.48
C PRO A 82 -11.56 14.58 8.40
N GLU A 83 -12.33 15.27 7.55
CA GLU A 83 -13.05 14.67 6.40
C GLU A 83 -12.12 13.89 5.47
N ASP A 84 -10.89 14.37 5.30
CA ASP A 84 -9.79 13.64 4.67
C ASP A 84 -8.79 13.15 5.73
N PRO A 85 -8.90 11.88 6.16
CA PRO A 85 -7.98 11.30 7.13
C PRO A 85 -6.52 11.36 6.67
N ARG A 86 -5.61 11.60 7.63
CA ARG A 86 -4.17 11.76 7.38
C ARG A 86 -3.50 10.42 7.07
N LEU A 87 -3.71 9.91 5.86
CA LEU A 87 -2.95 8.79 5.32
C LEU A 87 -1.62 9.28 4.73
N VAL A 88 -0.52 8.74 5.23
CA VAL A 88 0.85 8.97 4.75
C VAL A 88 1.38 7.71 4.10
N VAL A 89 1.97 7.83 2.90
CA VAL A 89 2.57 6.68 2.19
C VAL A 89 3.95 6.98 1.62
N LEU A 90 4.72 5.97 1.25
CA LEU A 90 5.95 6.21 0.47
C LEU A 90 5.62 6.58 -0.98
N ALA A 91 4.74 5.81 -1.62
CA ALA A 91 4.39 5.97 -3.04
C ALA A 91 2.89 6.19 -3.25
N ASP A 92 2.53 7.30 -3.91
CA ASP A 92 1.15 7.63 -4.29
C ASP A 92 1.05 8.04 -5.77
N PRO A 93 1.16 7.08 -6.71
CA PRO A 93 0.94 7.34 -8.13
C PRO A 93 -0.49 7.82 -8.47
N CYS A 94 -1.44 7.74 -7.53
CA CYS A 94 -2.85 8.08 -7.76
C CYS A 94 -3.35 9.32 -7.04
N GLY A 95 -2.48 10.08 -6.37
CA GLY A 95 -2.83 11.31 -5.64
C GLY A 95 -3.95 11.16 -4.60
N SER A 96 -4.04 9.99 -3.94
CA SER A 96 -5.12 9.66 -3.01
C SER A 96 -4.74 9.72 -1.52
N ALA A 97 -3.46 9.86 -1.20
CA ALA A 97 -2.97 10.03 0.16
C ALA A 97 -2.97 11.52 0.57
N TRP A 98 -3.00 11.76 1.88
CA TRP A 98 -2.87 13.12 2.42
C TRP A 98 -1.44 13.65 2.20
N LEU A 99 -0.45 12.78 2.38
CA LEU A 99 0.97 13.05 2.15
C LEU A 99 1.65 11.79 1.57
N ALA A 100 2.58 11.95 0.64
CA ALA A 100 3.47 10.87 0.24
C ALA A 100 4.91 11.36 0.05
N ALA A 101 5.85 10.44 -0.08
CA ALA A 101 7.26 10.76 -0.37
C ALA A 101 7.54 10.83 -1.88
N SER A 102 6.84 10.04 -2.69
CA SER A 102 6.97 9.99 -4.14
C SER A 102 5.62 9.73 -4.85
N ALA A 103 5.48 10.22 -6.07
CA ALA A 103 4.40 9.85 -6.99
C ALA A 103 4.83 8.71 -7.95
N GLU A 104 6.08 8.26 -7.86
CA GLU A 104 6.56 7.13 -8.65
C GLU A 104 5.97 5.82 -8.15
N ASP A 105 5.72 4.91 -9.10
CA ASP A 105 5.24 3.56 -8.81
C ASP A 105 6.43 2.66 -8.43
N TRP A 106 6.68 2.50 -7.13
CA TRP A 106 7.79 1.71 -6.60
C TRP A 106 7.39 0.28 -6.26
N VAL A 107 8.35 -0.64 -6.40
CA VAL A 107 8.24 -2.00 -5.85
C VAL A 107 8.41 -1.91 -4.34
N ILE A 108 7.33 -2.11 -3.57
CA ILE A 108 7.38 -2.15 -2.10
C ILE A 108 7.53 -3.60 -1.64
N PRO A 109 8.71 -4.03 -1.11
CA PRO A 109 8.97 -5.43 -0.79
C PRO A 109 8.00 -6.02 0.24
N SER A 110 7.63 -5.25 1.27
CA SER A 110 6.65 -5.66 2.29
C SER A 110 5.25 -5.90 1.73
N GLY A 111 4.92 -5.26 0.59
CA GLY A 111 3.70 -5.50 -0.16
C GLY A 111 3.66 -6.89 -0.81
N ILE A 112 4.81 -7.39 -1.25
CA ILE A 112 4.95 -8.60 -2.08
C ILE A 112 5.30 -9.82 -1.23
N LEU A 113 6.38 -9.72 -0.45
CA LEU A 113 7.00 -10.84 0.28
C LEU A 113 6.18 -11.30 1.49
N GLY A 114 5.27 -10.44 1.99
CA GLY A 114 4.32 -10.83 3.01
C GLY A 114 4.99 -11.36 4.28
N ALA A 115 4.65 -12.60 4.69
CA ALA A 115 4.98 -13.29 5.97
C ALA A 115 6.23 -12.77 6.66
N THR A 116 7.28 -13.11 5.96
CA THR A 116 8.66 -13.24 6.39
C THR A 116 9.39 -11.91 6.47
N VAL A 117 8.78 -10.82 6.00
CA VAL A 117 9.33 -9.46 6.10
C VAL A 117 8.45 -8.54 6.93
N SER A 118 7.39 -9.05 7.56
CA SER A 118 6.43 -8.22 8.29
C SER A 118 5.87 -8.94 9.52
N GLY A 119 6.77 -9.55 10.30
CA GLY A 119 6.53 -10.04 11.65
C GLY A 119 5.71 -11.31 11.74
N LEU A 120 5.69 -12.14 10.69
CA LEU A 120 4.98 -13.42 10.61
C LEU A 120 3.47 -13.38 10.83
N VAL A 121 2.86 -12.20 10.97
CA VAL A 121 1.41 -12.09 11.10
C VAL A 121 0.70 -12.31 9.76
N SER A 122 -0.57 -12.69 9.76
CA SER A 122 -1.34 -12.89 8.54
C SER A 122 -1.87 -11.56 7.99
N ARG A 123 -2.75 -11.63 6.99
CA ARG A 123 -3.70 -10.55 6.74
C ARG A 123 -4.70 -10.44 7.90
N SER A 124 -5.32 -9.28 8.03
CA SER A 124 -6.47 -9.04 8.92
C SER A 124 -7.58 -10.08 8.74
N ILE A 125 -8.16 -10.51 9.85
CA ILE A 125 -9.33 -11.40 9.92
C ILE A 125 -10.46 -10.63 10.61
N TRP A 126 -11.59 -10.50 9.92
CA TRP A 126 -12.79 -9.87 10.47
C TRP A 126 -13.41 -10.79 11.53
N PRO A 127 -13.74 -10.30 12.73
CA PRO A 127 -14.31 -11.13 13.78
C PRO A 127 -15.77 -11.48 13.49
N THR A 128 -16.19 -12.69 13.84
CA THR A 128 -17.60 -13.14 13.71
C THR A 128 -18.50 -12.51 14.75
N ASP A 129 -18.00 -12.34 15.97
CA ASP A 129 -18.78 -11.98 17.15
C ASP A 129 -18.48 -10.55 17.66
N GLY A 130 -17.92 -9.71 16.78
CA GLY A 130 -17.41 -8.38 17.13
C GLY A 130 -16.10 -8.43 17.92
N GLY A 131 -15.68 -7.29 18.46
CA GLY A 131 -14.40 -7.16 19.16
C GLY A 131 -13.23 -6.79 18.24
N LEU A 132 -12.02 -7.06 18.72
CA LEU A 132 -10.78 -6.83 17.97
C LEU A 132 -10.73 -7.68 16.70
N HIS A 133 -10.15 -7.13 15.64
CA HIS A 133 -9.82 -7.90 14.47
C HIS A 133 -8.73 -8.93 14.79
N GLY A 134 -8.87 -10.12 14.20
CA GLY A 134 -7.93 -11.22 14.39
C GLY A 134 -6.76 -11.17 13.41
N CYS A 135 -5.72 -11.92 13.75
CA CYS A 135 -4.69 -12.36 12.82
C CYS A 135 -4.17 -13.75 13.24
N VAL A 136 -3.54 -14.46 12.31
CA VAL A 136 -2.81 -15.70 12.57
C VAL A 136 -1.32 -15.37 12.59
N VAL A 137 -0.61 -15.92 13.56
CA VAL A 137 0.86 -15.91 13.59
C VAL A 137 1.36 -17.16 12.87
N TYR A 138 2.19 -16.99 11.84
CA TYR A 138 2.76 -18.10 11.08
C TYR A 138 4.03 -18.63 11.74
N GLU A 139 3.88 -19.30 12.88
CA GLU A 139 5.00 -19.90 13.62
C GLU A 139 5.81 -20.89 12.79
N HIS A 140 5.16 -21.66 11.91
CA HIS A 140 5.83 -22.58 10.98
C HIS A 140 6.79 -21.91 9.99
N LEU A 141 6.74 -20.58 9.83
CA LEU A 141 7.65 -19.80 8.98
C LEU A 141 8.77 -19.12 9.77
N GLN A 142 8.94 -19.42 11.06
CA GLN A 142 9.94 -18.76 11.91
C GLN A 142 11.36 -18.88 11.35
N ALA A 143 11.73 -20.02 10.78
CA ALA A 143 13.03 -20.23 10.14
C ALA A 143 13.26 -19.35 8.89
N HIS A 144 12.20 -18.76 8.35
CA HIS A 144 12.23 -17.88 7.19
C HIS A 144 11.97 -16.41 7.56
N ASP A 145 11.82 -16.08 8.84
CA ASP A 145 11.59 -14.70 9.26
C ASP A 145 12.86 -13.87 9.12
N VAL A 146 12.80 -12.90 8.21
CA VAL A 146 13.86 -11.92 7.97
C VAL A 146 13.39 -10.50 8.29
N THR A 147 12.27 -10.34 8.99
CA THR A 147 11.65 -9.03 9.28
C THR A 147 12.62 -8.06 9.95
N ARG A 148 13.35 -8.52 10.98
CA ARG A 148 14.31 -7.66 11.70
C ARG A 148 15.45 -7.23 10.79
N GLY A 149 16.08 -8.19 10.10
CA GLY A 149 17.16 -7.91 9.16
C GLY A 149 16.72 -6.97 8.03
N PHE A 150 15.53 -7.18 7.47
CA PHE A 150 14.94 -6.30 6.44
C PHE A 150 14.82 -4.84 6.93
N ILE A 151 14.26 -4.64 8.13
CA ILE A 151 14.12 -3.31 8.74
C ILE A 151 15.50 -2.71 9.05
N GLU A 152 16.42 -3.49 9.61
CA GLU A 152 17.76 -3.02 9.97
C GLU A 152 18.56 -2.56 8.75
N GLN A 153 18.52 -3.31 7.64
CA GLN A 153 19.20 -2.92 6.41
C GLN A 153 18.68 -1.59 5.87
N ILE A 154 17.37 -1.39 5.82
CA ILE A 154 16.79 -0.11 5.36
C ILE A 154 17.16 1.03 6.33
N ASP A 155 17.13 0.78 7.64
CA ASP A 155 17.45 1.79 8.65
C ASP A 155 18.93 2.22 8.58
N ILE A 156 19.85 1.29 8.34
CA ILE A 156 21.27 1.57 8.08
C ILE A 156 21.41 2.47 6.85
N GLN A 157 20.79 2.09 5.73
CA GLN A 157 20.84 2.89 4.49
C GLN A 157 20.24 4.28 4.69
N ARG A 158 19.13 4.40 5.44
CA ARG A 158 18.51 5.69 5.77
C ARG A 158 19.46 6.57 6.59
N ARG A 159 20.11 6.04 7.63
CA ARG A 159 21.03 6.80 8.50
C ARG A 159 22.30 7.25 7.80
N GLN A 160 22.75 6.50 6.79
CA GLN A 160 23.91 6.87 5.96
C GLN A 160 23.60 8.00 4.97
N LYS A 161 22.32 8.25 4.68
CA LYS A 161 21.91 9.36 3.82
C LYS A 161 21.70 10.60 4.66
N GLU A 162 22.51 11.62 4.42
CA GLU A 162 22.21 12.97 4.92
C GLU A 162 20.89 13.44 4.28
N CYS A 163 19.87 13.63 5.10
CA CYS A 163 18.58 14.13 4.62
C CYS A 163 18.68 15.66 4.44
N ALA A 164 19.32 16.09 3.35
CA ALA A 164 19.45 17.51 2.99
C ALA A 164 18.26 18.04 2.18
N LEU A 165 17.26 17.20 1.89
CA LEU A 165 16.13 17.56 1.04
C LEU A 165 14.99 18.18 1.86
N THR A 166 14.83 19.49 1.72
CA THR A 166 13.57 20.16 2.09
C THR A 166 12.56 19.92 0.97
N LEU A 167 11.67 18.95 1.18
CA LEU A 167 10.56 18.68 0.25
C LEU A 167 9.31 19.43 0.71
N ALA A 168 8.69 20.15 -0.22
CA ALA A 168 7.35 20.69 -0.01
C ALA A 168 6.32 19.57 -0.25
N PRO A 169 5.30 19.41 0.61
CA PRO A 169 4.17 18.55 0.32
C PRO A 169 3.50 18.96 -0.99
N TRP A 170 2.93 17.99 -1.73
CA TRP A 170 2.14 18.33 -2.92
C TRP A 170 0.99 19.27 -2.59
N THR A 171 0.76 20.21 -3.49
CA THR A 171 -0.41 21.07 -3.44
C THR A 171 -1.69 20.26 -3.72
N PRO A 172 -2.86 20.75 -3.28
CA PRO A 172 -4.14 20.14 -3.67
C PRO A 172 -4.30 19.99 -5.18
N GLN A 173 -3.79 20.94 -5.97
CA GLN A 173 -3.81 20.86 -7.43
C GLN A 173 -2.97 19.69 -7.96
N GLN A 174 -1.73 19.52 -7.50
CA GLN A 174 -0.88 18.42 -7.93
C GLN A 174 -1.49 17.05 -7.58
N ARG A 175 -2.09 16.92 -6.39
CA ARG A 175 -2.82 15.68 -6.03
C ARG A 175 -4.01 15.44 -6.95
N SER A 176 -4.77 16.49 -7.28
CA SER A 176 -5.90 16.40 -8.20
C SER A 176 -5.47 15.96 -9.61
N GLU A 177 -4.36 16.48 -10.11
CA GLU A 177 -3.78 16.11 -11.42
C GLU A 177 -3.33 14.64 -11.44
N LEU A 178 -2.64 14.18 -10.40
CA LEU A 178 -2.28 12.76 -10.23
C LEU A 178 -3.52 11.86 -10.21
N LYS A 179 -4.53 12.24 -9.43
CA LYS A 179 -5.79 11.49 -9.33
C LYS A 179 -6.54 11.43 -10.66
N ALA A 180 -6.58 12.53 -11.41
CA ALA A 180 -7.18 12.58 -12.73
C ALA A 180 -6.40 11.72 -13.74
N GLY A 181 -5.07 11.75 -13.71
CA GLY A 181 -4.21 10.89 -14.53
C GLY A 181 -4.45 9.41 -14.25
N ALA A 182 -4.41 9.01 -12.98
CA ALA A 182 -4.70 7.65 -12.53
C ALA A 182 -6.09 7.17 -12.96
N SER A 183 -7.11 8.02 -12.78
CA SER A 183 -8.50 7.68 -13.14
C SER A 183 -8.66 7.49 -14.64
N ARG A 184 -8.02 8.33 -15.47
CA ARG A 184 -8.02 8.18 -16.93
C ARG A 184 -7.42 6.86 -17.38
N VAL A 185 -6.26 6.48 -16.84
CA VAL A 185 -5.61 5.20 -17.18
C VAL A 185 -6.50 4.03 -16.78
N ILE A 186 -7.02 4.03 -15.55
CA ILE A 186 -7.89 2.94 -15.08
C ILE A 186 -9.15 2.82 -15.94
N GLY A 187 -9.77 3.95 -16.29
CA GLY A 187 -10.95 3.98 -17.16
C GLY A 187 -10.66 3.48 -18.58
N ALA A 188 -9.58 3.95 -19.20
CA ALA A 188 -9.17 3.51 -20.54
C ALA A 188 -8.84 2.01 -20.60
N LEU A 189 -8.18 1.48 -19.58
CA LEU A 189 -7.92 0.04 -19.48
C LEU A 189 -9.22 -0.74 -19.21
N ALA A 190 -10.12 -0.21 -18.38
CA ALA A 190 -11.40 -0.86 -18.15
C ALA A 190 -12.23 -0.97 -19.43
N GLU A 191 -12.28 0.10 -20.24
CA GLU A 191 -12.93 0.11 -21.55
C GLU A 191 -12.24 -0.83 -22.54
N ARG A 192 -10.91 -0.74 -22.68
CA ARG A 192 -10.13 -1.55 -23.61
C ARG A 192 -10.31 -3.06 -23.40
N PHE A 193 -10.49 -3.50 -22.16
CA PHE A 193 -10.57 -4.91 -21.79
C PHE A 193 -11.96 -5.34 -21.28
N ASP A 194 -13.01 -4.55 -21.55
CA ASP A 194 -14.41 -4.82 -21.17
C ASP A 194 -14.57 -5.21 -19.67
N VAL A 195 -13.94 -4.42 -18.79
CA VAL A 195 -13.92 -4.63 -17.35
C VAL A 195 -14.97 -3.78 -16.65
N ASN A 196 -16.14 -4.36 -16.41
CA ASN A 196 -17.23 -3.70 -15.67
C ASN A 196 -16.92 -3.49 -14.17
N ASN A 197 -16.08 -4.33 -13.58
CA ASN A 197 -15.69 -4.23 -12.17
C ASN A 197 -14.26 -3.72 -12.04
N LEU A 198 -14.09 -2.43 -11.74
CA LEU A 198 -12.78 -1.78 -11.54
C LEU A 198 -11.91 -2.42 -10.43
N ASN A 199 -12.47 -3.30 -9.59
CA ASN A 199 -11.65 -4.10 -8.67
C ASN A 199 -10.73 -5.08 -9.39
N ARG A 200 -11.04 -5.48 -10.62
CA ARG A 200 -10.24 -6.37 -11.47
C ARG A 200 -9.01 -5.67 -12.08
N VAL A 201 -9.01 -4.34 -12.18
CA VAL A 201 -7.84 -3.56 -12.58
C VAL A 201 -6.92 -3.40 -11.37
N LYS A 202 -5.67 -3.85 -11.49
CA LYS A 202 -4.64 -3.85 -10.45
C LYS A 202 -3.48 -2.95 -10.85
N PRO A 203 -3.64 -1.63 -10.69
CA PRO A 203 -2.63 -0.68 -11.10
C PRO A 203 -1.49 -0.58 -10.08
N GLY A 204 -0.29 -0.37 -10.60
CA GLY A 204 0.93 -0.24 -9.81
C GLY A 204 1.70 -1.55 -9.73
N ILE A 205 3.02 -1.50 -9.83
CA ILE A 205 3.90 -2.67 -9.91
C ILE A 205 3.71 -3.62 -8.73
N ALA A 206 3.54 -3.08 -7.51
CA ALA A 206 3.29 -3.90 -6.33
C ALA A 206 1.93 -4.61 -6.38
N GLU A 207 0.85 -3.95 -6.84
CA GLU A 207 -0.48 -4.57 -6.94
C GLU A 207 -0.54 -5.58 -8.10
N ALA A 208 0.07 -5.25 -9.25
CA ALA A 208 0.20 -6.10 -10.43
C ALA A 208 0.94 -7.41 -10.10
N THR A 209 2.13 -7.30 -9.50
CA THR A 209 2.93 -8.47 -9.09
C THR A 209 2.16 -9.37 -8.13
N ARG A 210 1.51 -8.79 -7.13
CA ARG A 210 0.67 -9.56 -6.19
C ARG A 210 -0.52 -10.23 -6.87
N ALA A 211 -1.09 -9.61 -7.90
CA ALA A 211 -2.22 -10.19 -8.64
C ALA A 211 -1.77 -11.44 -9.39
N VAL A 212 -0.62 -11.40 -10.06
CA VAL A 212 -0.02 -12.59 -10.72
C VAL A 212 0.26 -13.71 -9.71
N MET A 213 0.79 -13.38 -8.52
CA MET A 213 1.11 -14.39 -7.51
C MET A 213 -0.11 -15.05 -6.84
N ARG A 214 -1.28 -14.40 -6.82
CA ARG A 214 -2.39 -14.79 -5.91
C ARG A 214 -3.76 -14.91 -6.58
N ARG A 215 -3.88 -14.56 -7.85
CA ARG A 215 -5.13 -14.51 -8.61
C ARG A 215 -4.92 -15.14 -9.98
N VAL A 216 -5.98 -15.19 -10.77
CA VAL A 216 -5.93 -15.60 -12.18
C VAL A 216 -5.91 -14.32 -13.03
N PRO A 217 -4.73 -13.89 -13.51
CA PRO A 217 -4.63 -12.75 -14.40
C PRO A 217 -5.16 -13.09 -15.80
N ASP A 218 -5.68 -12.08 -16.45
CA ASP A 218 -6.15 -12.09 -17.84
C ASP A 218 -5.16 -11.39 -18.75
N HIS A 219 -4.68 -10.21 -18.32
CA HIS A 219 -3.68 -9.41 -19.00
C HIS A 219 -2.66 -8.85 -18.01
N VAL A 220 -1.41 -8.76 -18.43
CA VAL A 220 -0.35 -8.04 -17.72
C VAL A 220 0.27 -7.04 -18.67
N LEU A 221 0.26 -5.78 -18.27
CA LEU A 221 0.76 -4.65 -19.03
C LEU A 221 1.93 -4.04 -18.28
N VAL A 222 2.99 -3.71 -19.00
CA VAL A 222 4.13 -2.95 -18.47
C VAL A 222 4.38 -1.72 -19.32
N ARG A 223 4.96 -0.69 -18.70
CA ARG A 223 5.38 0.51 -19.42
C ARG A 223 6.61 0.24 -20.27
N ASN A 224 7.57 -0.49 -19.72
CA ASN A 224 8.87 -0.78 -20.33
C ASN A 224 9.35 -2.15 -19.82
N LEU A 225 9.58 -3.10 -20.73
CA LEU A 225 10.06 -4.45 -20.43
C LEU A 225 11.50 -4.46 -19.92
N ALA A 226 12.30 -3.44 -20.24
CA ALA A 226 13.69 -3.32 -19.78
C ALA A 226 13.82 -2.64 -18.41
N ASP A 227 12.71 -2.18 -17.80
CA ASP A 227 12.73 -1.57 -16.48
C ASP A 227 13.11 -2.60 -15.40
N SER A 228 14.16 -2.30 -14.62
CA SER A 228 14.63 -3.17 -13.55
C SER A 228 13.56 -3.50 -12.51
N ASP A 229 12.63 -2.57 -12.26
CA ASP A 229 11.57 -2.74 -11.27
C ASP A 229 10.47 -3.71 -11.73
N VAL A 230 10.31 -3.93 -13.04
CA VAL A 230 9.32 -4.88 -13.56
C VAL A 230 9.85 -6.31 -13.67
N GLN A 231 11.15 -6.55 -13.50
CA GLN A 231 11.76 -7.86 -13.77
C GLN A 231 11.20 -8.99 -12.91
N LEU A 232 10.87 -8.72 -11.64
CA LEU A 232 10.20 -9.70 -10.78
C LEU A 232 8.82 -10.09 -11.34
N LEU A 233 8.04 -9.11 -11.82
CA LEU A 233 6.75 -9.36 -12.45
C LEU A 233 6.93 -10.21 -13.71
N LEU A 234 7.88 -9.85 -14.59
CA LEU A 234 8.16 -10.59 -15.83
C LEU A 234 8.54 -12.05 -15.57
N HIS A 235 9.40 -12.28 -14.56
CA HIS A 235 9.77 -13.64 -14.16
C HIS A 235 8.57 -14.47 -13.69
N LEU A 236 7.66 -13.87 -12.92
CA LEU A 236 6.46 -14.55 -12.43
C LEU A 236 5.46 -14.83 -13.53
N THR A 237 5.30 -13.90 -14.49
CA THR A 237 4.41 -14.10 -15.64
C THR A 237 4.94 -15.16 -16.59
N GLU A 238 6.25 -15.18 -16.85
CA GLU A 238 6.90 -16.22 -17.65
C GLU A 238 6.66 -17.61 -17.04
N LYS A 239 6.91 -17.77 -15.74
CA LYS A 239 6.67 -19.04 -15.02
C LYS A 239 5.20 -19.50 -15.05
N ALA A 240 4.28 -18.55 -15.10
CA ALA A 240 2.84 -18.82 -15.15
C ALA A 240 2.29 -18.91 -16.59
N GLY A 241 3.13 -18.74 -17.61
CA GLY A 241 2.71 -18.76 -19.01
C GLY A 241 1.78 -17.60 -19.40
N ILE A 242 1.88 -16.46 -18.73
CA ILE A 242 1.04 -15.29 -18.97
C ILE A 242 1.80 -14.32 -19.89
N PRO A 243 1.26 -13.96 -21.06
CA PRO A 243 1.89 -12.96 -21.92
C PRO A 243 1.89 -11.59 -21.26
N VAL A 244 2.97 -10.84 -21.49
CA VAL A 244 3.12 -9.45 -21.04
C VAL A 244 3.14 -8.54 -22.27
N GLU A 245 2.35 -7.48 -22.23
CA GLU A 245 2.31 -6.46 -23.28
C GLU A 245 3.04 -5.19 -22.80
N GLU A 246 4.00 -4.70 -23.59
CA GLU A 246 4.57 -3.37 -23.40
C GLU A 246 3.68 -2.32 -24.06
N VAL A 247 3.22 -1.34 -23.29
CA VAL A 247 2.24 -0.34 -23.76
C VAL A 247 2.71 1.11 -23.57
N GLY A 248 3.95 1.32 -23.13
CA GLY A 248 4.53 2.65 -22.97
C GLY A 248 3.68 3.57 -22.08
N ASP A 249 3.59 4.83 -22.49
CA ASP A 249 2.96 5.91 -21.70
C ASP A 249 1.45 5.76 -21.51
N VAL A 250 0.81 4.76 -22.15
CA VAL A 250 -0.60 4.41 -21.91
C VAL A 250 -0.86 4.12 -20.43
N LEU A 251 0.13 3.64 -19.67
CA LEU A 251 -0.01 3.38 -18.23
C LEU A 251 0.11 4.63 -17.34
N GLY A 252 0.33 5.82 -17.91
CA GLY A 252 0.31 7.10 -17.18
C GLY A 252 1.29 7.15 -16.00
N PRO A 253 0.85 7.02 -14.73
CA PRO A 253 1.74 7.00 -13.56
C PRO A 253 2.25 5.60 -13.17
N TYR A 254 1.70 4.51 -13.73
CA TYR A 254 2.04 3.14 -13.32
C TYR A 254 3.14 2.51 -14.18
N ARG A 255 4.04 1.74 -13.57
CA ARG A 255 5.02 0.90 -14.27
C ARG A 255 4.38 -0.37 -14.81
N ALA A 256 3.39 -0.91 -14.09
CA ALA A 256 2.66 -2.09 -14.51
C ALA A 256 1.20 -2.06 -14.07
N VAL A 257 0.36 -2.79 -14.80
CA VAL A 257 -1.04 -3.05 -14.46
C VAL A 257 -1.34 -4.52 -14.74
N THR A 258 -2.00 -5.21 -13.82
CA THR A 258 -2.59 -6.53 -14.08
C THR A 258 -4.10 -6.44 -14.11
N ILE A 259 -4.73 -7.08 -15.09
CA ILE A 259 -6.17 -7.24 -15.17
C ILE A 259 -6.49 -8.66 -14.72
N ILE A 260 -7.37 -8.80 -13.75
CA ILE A 260 -7.81 -10.11 -13.25
C ILE A 260 -8.94 -10.63 -14.14
N ARG A 261 -8.95 -11.94 -14.42
CA ARG A 261 -10.01 -12.61 -15.18
C ARG A 261 -11.38 -12.46 -14.49
N SER A 262 -12.44 -12.38 -15.29
CA SER A 262 -13.81 -12.48 -14.74
C SER A 262 -14.06 -13.93 -14.34
N LEU A 263 -14.43 -14.17 -13.09
CA LEU A 263 -15.09 -15.43 -12.73
C LEU A 263 -16.56 -15.22 -13.07
N GLY A 264 -17.03 -15.91 -14.11
CA GLY A 264 -18.44 -15.89 -14.51
C GLY A 264 -19.38 -16.36 -13.41
#